data_AF-A0A916ZMV2-F1
#
_entry.id   AF-A0A916ZMV2-F1
#
_cell.length_a   1.000
_cell.length_b   1.000
_cell.length_c   1.000
_cell.angle_alpha   90.00
_cell.angle_beta   90.00
_cell.angle_gamma   90.00
#
_symmetry.space_group_name_H-M   'P 1'
#
loop_
_entity.id
_entity.type
_entity.pdbx_description
1 polymer ?
#
loop_
_entity_poly.entity_id
_entity_poly.type
_entity_poly.pdbx_seq_one_letter_code
_entity_poly.pdbx_strand_id
1 'polypeptide(L)' 'MAPNDTLSLIWAGIIAIAVFGYVVMDGFDLGIGILFPWIEKGEDRNTAMNTIAPVWD' A
#
# COMPACT_ATOMS: atom_id res chain seq x y z
N MET A 1 -29.43 18.54 -5.66
CA MET A 1 -28.16 18.50 -4.91
C MET A 1 -28.43 19.17 -3.58
N ALA A 2 -28.42 18.41 -2.49
CA ALA A 2 -28.62 18.92 -1.15
C ALA A 2 -27.39 19.76 -0.72
N PRO A 3 -27.52 20.72 0.20
CA PRO A 3 -26.44 21.65 0.57
C PRO A 3 -25.15 20.98 1.08
N ASN A 4 -25.25 19.75 1.56
CA ASN A 4 -24.17 18.92 2.08
C ASN A 4 -23.49 18.02 1.03
N ASP A 5 -24.03 17.91 -0.19
CA ASP A 5 -23.50 17.00 -1.21
C ASP A 5 -22.07 17.34 -1.62
N THR A 6 -21.72 18.63 -1.66
CA THR A 6 -20.33 19.08 -1.92
C THR A 6 -19.36 18.62 -0.83
N LEU A 7 -19.77 18.70 0.44
CA LEU A 7 -18.97 18.23 1.57
C LEU A 7 -18.80 16.71 1.51
N SER A 8 -19.87 15.98 1.21
CA SER A 8 -19.84 14.52 1.02
C SER A 8 -18.90 14.11 -0.12
N LEU A 9 -18.91 14.83 -1.24
CA LEU A 9 -18.03 14.54 -2.38
C LEU A 9 -16.55 14.79 -2.05
N ILE A 10 -16.25 15.88 -1.33
CA ILE A 10 -14.89 16.18 -0.87
C ILE A 10 -14.37 15.06 0.04
N TRP A 11 -15.18 14.63 1.03
CA TRP A 11 -14.80 13.55 1.92
C TRP A 11 -14.65 12.20 1.20
N ALA A 12 -15.54 11.90 0.25
CA ALA A 12 -15.41 10.71 -0.59
C ALA A 12 -14.08 10.72 -1.37
N GLY A 13 -13.67 11.87 -1.92
CA GLY A 13 -12.39 12.03 -2.59
C GLY A 13 -11.19 11.82 -1.65
N ILE A 14 -11.22 12.42 -0.46
CA ILE A 14 -10.17 12.24 0.56
C ILE A 14 -10.04 10.78 0.95
N ILE A 15 -11.15 10.10 1.24
CA ILE A 15 -11.17 8.69 1.62
C ILE A 15 -10.65 7.84 0.45
N ALA A 16 -11.08 8.10 -0.78
CA ALA A 16 -10.62 7.36 -1.95
C ALA A 16 -9.09 7.48 -2.13
N ILE A 17 -8.53 8.67 -1.97
CA ILE A 17 -7.08 8.90 -2.05
C ILE A 17 -6.34 8.20 -0.89
N ALA A 18 -6.88 8.27 0.33
CA ALA A 18 -6.29 7.63 1.50
C ALA A 18 -6.29 6.09 1.35
N VAL A 19 -7.41 5.51 0.93
CA VAL A 19 -7.54 4.06 0.69
C VAL A 19 -6.64 3.63 -0.46
N PHE A 20 -6.58 4.41 -1.55
CA PHE A 20 -5.67 4.12 -2.66
C PHE A 20 -4.21 4.12 -2.21
N GLY A 21 -3.78 5.15 -1.47
CA GLY A 21 -2.43 5.22 -0.91
C GLY A 21 -2.12 4.04 0.01
N TYR A 22 -3.06 3.68 0.89
CA TYR A 22 -2.94 2.51 1.77
C TYR A 22 -2.77 1.22 0.96
N VAL A 23 -3.63 0.97 -0.03
CA VAL A 23 -3.57 -0.24 -0.87
C VAL A 23 -2.26 -0.32 -1.65
N VAL A 24 -1.72 0.81 -2.12
CA VAL A 24 -0.44 0.82 -2.86
C VAL A 24 0.74 0.52 -1.93
N MET A 25 0.82 1.20 -0.78
CA MET A 25 1.93 1.01 0.17
C MET A 25 1.86 -0.36 0.84
N ASP A 26 0.75 -0.67 1.49
CA ASP A 26 0.57 -1.93 2.23
C ASP A 26 0.45 -3.14 1.28
N GLY A 27 -0.17 -2.96 0.11
CA GLY A 27 -0.27 -4.02 -0.89
C GLY A 27 1.06 -4.41 -1.51
N PHE A 28 2.03 -3.49 -1.60
CA PHE A 28 3.39 -3.81 -2.01
C PHE A 28 4.11 -4.65 -0.94
N ASP A 29 4.04 -4.23 0.33
CA ASP A 29 4.67 -4.93 1.45
C ASP A 29 4.12 -6.35 1.62
N LEU A 30 2.79 -6.49 1.62
CA LEU A 30 2.11 -7.78 1.67
C LEU A 30 2.38 -8.61 0.41
N GLY A 31 2.48 -7.98 -0.77
CA GLY A 31 2.84 -8.65 -2.02
C GLY A 31 4.21 -9.30 -1.97
N ILE A 32 5.22 -8.60 -1.44
CA ILE A 32 6.56 -9.16 -1.18
C ILE A 32 6.47 -10.30 -0.17
N GLY A 33 5.70 -10.14 0.91
CA GLY A 33 5.48 -11.19 1.91
C GLY A 33 4.84 -12.46 1.33
N ILE A 34 3.84 -12.32 0.47
CA ILE A 34 3.22 -13.44 -0.25
C ILE A 34 4.25 -14.10 -1.17
N LEU A 35 5.00 -13.33 -1.96
CA LEU A 35 5.97 -13.89 -2.91
C LEU A 35 7.21 -14.50 -2.24
N PHE A 36 7.51 -14.13 -0.99
CA PHE A 36 8.72 -14.49 -0.26
C PHE A 36 9.10 -15.98 -0.28
N PRO A 37 8.18 -16.97 -0.13
CA PRO A 37 8.51 -18.39 -0.23
C PRO A 37 9.07 -18.80 -1.60
N TRP A 38 8.68 -18.09 -2.66
CA TRP A 38 9.06 -18.35 -4.04
C TRP A 38 10.32 -17.58 -4.50
N ILE A 39 10.80 -16.62 -3.71
CA ILE A 39 12.05 -15.90 -3.99
C ILE A 39 13.26 -16.80 -3.69
N GLU A 40 14.25 -16.80 -4.59
CA GLU A 40 15.49 -17.55 -4.42
C GLU A 40 16.24 -17.14 -3.15
N LYS A 41 16.80 -18.13 -2.45
CA LYS A 41 17.50 -17.89 -1.19
C LYS A 41 18.85 -17.24 -1.46
N GLY A 42 19.16 -16.16 -0.73
CA GLY A 42 20.43 -15.46 -0.85
C GLY A 42 20.21 -13.98 -1.11
N GLU A 43 20.90 -13.45 -2.12
CA GLU A 43 20.92 -12.03 -2.46
C GLU A 43 19.54 -11.50 -2.87
N ASP A 44 18.74 -12.30 -3.58
CA ASP A 44 17.40 -11.90 -4.03
C ASP A 44 16.42 -11.69 -2.87
N ARG A 45 16.41 -12.59 -1.87
CA ARG A 45 15.60 -12.39 -0.65
C ARG A 45 16.05 -11.19 0.16
N ASN A 46 17.37 -10.99 0.29
CA ASN A 46 17.89 -9.84 1.01
C ASN A 46 17.51 -8.53 0.29
N THR A 47 17.59 -8.52 -1.03
CA THR A 47 17.18 -7.39 -1.86
C THR A 47 15.69 -7.11 -1.71
N ALA A 48 14.83 -8.13 -1.81
CA ALA A 48 13.40 -7.99 -1.59
C ALA A 48 13.08 -7.43 -0.19
N MET A 49 13.76 -7.90 0.85
CA MET A 49 13.55 -7.40 2.22
C MET A 49 14.06 -5.97 2.42
N ASN A 50 15.21 -5.63 1.84
CA ASN A 50 15.76 -4.28 1.91
C ASN A 50 14.89 -3.23 1.21
N THR A 51 14.01 -3.64 0.27
CA THR A 51 13.09 -2.70 -0.40
C THR A 51 11.92 -2.27 0.48
N ILE A 52 11.48 -3.13 1.43
CA ILE A 52 10.35 -2.84 2.32
C ILE A 52 10.80 -2.37 3.72
N ALA A 53 11.95 -2.85 4.20
CA ALA A 53 12.45 -2.61 5.56
C ALA A 53 12.52 -1.13 6.03
N PRO A 54 12.83 -0.12 5.19
CA PRO A 54 12.86 1.29 5.64
C PRO A 54 11.49 1.96 5.69
N VAL A 55 10.45 1.34 5.10
CA VAL A 55 9.08 1.88 5.02
C VAL A 55 8.15 1.11 5.95
N TRP A 56 8.42 -0.18 6.10
CA TRP A 56 7.75 -1.09 7.02
C TRP A 56 8.35 -0.94 8.43
N ASP A 57 7.75 -0.07 9.24
CA ASP A 57 7.91 -0.05 10.71
C ASP A 57 6.91 -1.02 11.36
#